data_AF-A0A3B0S303-F1
#
_entry.id   AF-A0A3B0S303-F1
#
_cell.length_a   1.000
_cell.length_b   1.000
_cell.length_c   1.000
_cell.angle_alpha   90.00
_cell.angle_beta   90.00
_cell.angle_gamma   90.00
#
_symmetry.space_group_name_H-M   'P 1'
#
loop_
_entity.id
_entity.type
_entity.pdbx_description
1 polymer ?
#
loop_
_entity_poly.entity_id
_entity_poly.type
_entity_poly.pdbx_seq_one_letter_code
_entity_poly.pdbx_strand_id
1 'polypeptide(L)'
;YTMVISGGAAGLVGMSTMLGKLGAYTQDFPRGIGFAGIAVALLGRNHPIGMALGALLFGIMDRAALVLKLEGIPEEIVVIIQGVIVLAVVIAYEIVGRWIAKREVRAAAEALEHLEGGAEVAA
;
A
#
# COMPACT_ATOMS: atom_id res chain seq x y z
N TYR A 1 9.90 -2.70 -22.37
CA TYR A 1 10.69 -1.59 -21.78
C TYR A 1 10.31 -1.24 -20.35
N THR A 2 9.05 -1.42 -19.93
CA THR A 2 8.57 -1.07 -18.58
C THR A 2 9.44 -1.63 -17.45
N MET A 3 9.85 -2.90 -17.52
CA MET A 3 10.75 -3.51 -16.53
C MET A 3 12.14 -2.89 -16.48
N VAL A 4 12.69 -2.47 -17.63
CA VAL A 4 14.01 -1.83 -17.68
C VAL A 4 13.93 -0.43 -17.06
N ILE A 5 12.87 0.31 -17.35
CA ILE A 5 12.65 1.65 -16.83
C ILE A 5 12.39 1.61 -15.32
N SER A 6 11.54 0.70 -14.83
CA SER A 6 11.24 0.56 -13.40
C SER A 6 12.44 0.06 -12.60
N GLY A 7 13.19 -0.91 -13.13
CA GLY A 7 14.43 -1.40 -12.53
C GLY A 7 15.50 -0.29 -12.47
N GLY A 8 15.64 0.50 -13.54
CA GLY A 8 16.51 1.66 -13.56
C GLY A 8 16.15 2.70 -12.50
N ALA A 9 14.86 3.05 -12.40
CA ALA A 9 14.37 3.99 -11.38
C ALA A 9 14.59 3.48 -9.95
N ALA A 10 14.25 2.21 -9.67
CA ALA A 10 14.49 1.59 -8.37
C ALA A 10 15.98 1.55 -8.00
N GLY A 11 16.84 1.27 -8.99
CA GLY A 11 18.30 1.29 -8.82
C GLY A 11 18.83 2.68 -8.44
N LEU A 12 18.36 3.75 -9.08
CA LEU A 12 18.76 5.12 -8.77
C LEU A 12 18.39 5.53 -7.34
N VAL A 13 17.18 5.16 -6.89
CA VAL A 13 16.73 5.42 -5.51
C VAL A 13 17.66 4.72 -4.51
N GLY A 14 17.95 3.42 -4.71
CA GLY A 14 18.84 2.66 -3.81
C GLY A 14 20.29 3.15 -3.81
N MET A 15 20.80 3.56 -4.98
CA MET A 15 22.16 4.06 -5.16
C MET A 15 22.43 5.31 -4.30
N SER A 16 21.45 6.20 -4.13
CA SER A 16 21.59 7.41 -3.31
C SER A 16 21.98 7.11 -1.86
N THR A 17 21.51 5.99 -1.30
CA THR A 17 21.80 5.62 0.08
C THR A 17 23.21 5.04 0.21
N MET A 18 23.65 4.27 -0.79
CA MET A 18 24.99 3.66 -0.85
C MET A 18 26.09 4.72 -1.05
N LEU A 19 25.90 5.62 -2.01
CA LEU A 19 26.87 6.68 -2.34
C LEU A 19 26.86 7.84 -1.33
N GLY A 20 25.73 8.09 -0.66
CA GLY A 20 25.57 9.25 0.22
C GLY A 20 25.94 9.00 1.68
N LYS A 21 25.34 8.00 2.33
CA LYS A 21 25.47 7.81 3.79
C LYS A 21 26.72 7.06 4.23
N LEU A 22 27.15 6.09 3.43
CA LEU A 22 28.15 5.11 3.86
C LEU A 22 29.53 5.41 3.28
N GLY A 23 29.63 6.05 2.11
CA GLY A 23 30.90 6.34 1.40
C GLY A 23 31.72 5.09 1.02
N ALA A 24 31.27 3.92 1.46
CA ALA A 24 31.87 2.61 1.36
C ALA A 24 30.75 1.57 1.38
N TYR A 25 30.96 0.43 0.73
CA TYR A 25 30.03 -0.67 0.79
C TYR A 25 30.15 -1.38 2.14
N THR A 26 29.41 -0.92 3.15
CA THR A 26 29.39 -1.54 4.48
C THR A 26 28.28 -2.58 4.56
N GLN A 27 28.40 -3.51 5.52
CA GLN A 27 27.41 -4.57 5.74
C GLN A 27 26.06 -4.05 6.27
N ASP A 28 25.97 -2.76 6.59
CA ASP A 28 24.76 -2.04 7.03
C ASP A 28 23.90 -1.62 5.82
N PHE A 29 23.53 -2.58 5.00
CA PHE A 29 22.54 -2.35 3.96
C PHE A 29 21.19 -1.99 4.61
N PRO A 30 20.48 -0.95 4.17
CA PRO A 30 19.17 -0.60 4.72
C PRO A 30 18.21 -1.80 4.60
N ARG A 31 17.97 -2.46 5.74
CA ARG A 31 17.06 -3.60 5.83
C ARG A 31 15.63 -3.09 5.97
N GLY A 32 14.66 -3.81 5.41
CA GLY A 32 13.24 -3.55 5.61
C GLY A 32 12.59 -2.52 4.66
N ILE A 33 13.36 -1.73 3.88
CA ILE A 33 12.78 -0.74 2.94
C ILE A 33 11.86 -1.41 1.90
N GLY A 34 12.25 -2.58 1.38
CA GLY A 34 11.41 -3.35 0.46
C GLY A 34 10.09 -3.82 1.10
N PHE A 35 10.12 -4.20 2.37
CA PHE A 35 8.93 -4.61 3.12
C PHE A 35 7.97 -3.43 3.36
N ALA A 36 8.51 -2.27 3.73
CA ALA A 36 7.74 -1.03 3.79
C ALA A 36 7.13 -0.67 2.42
N GLY A 37 7.85 -0.93 1.33
CA GLY A 37 7.34 -0.75 -0.04
C GLY A 37 6.10 -1.61 -0.35
N ILE A 38 6.05 -2.85 0.15
CA ILE A 38 4.86 -3.72 0.02
C ILE A 38 3.68 -3.11 0.78
N ALA A 39 3.91 -2.65 2.01
CA ALA A 39 2.89 -1.99 2.81
C ALA A 39 2.33 -0.73 2.12
N VAL A 40 3.20 0.10 1.53
CA VAL A 40 2.80 1.29 0.77
C VAL A 40 2.02 0.92 -0.50
N ALA A 41 2.39 -0.16 -1.20
CA ALA A 41 1.65 -0.66 -2.36
C ALA A 41 0.24 -1.11 -1.98
N LEU A 42 0.09 -1.79 -0.84
CA LEU A 42 -1.21 -2.20 -0.29
C LEU A 42 -2.07 -1.00 0.14
N LEU A 43 -1.46 -0.05 0.85
CA LEU A 43 -2.08 1.22 1.27
C LEU A 43 -2.62 2.00 0.06
N GLY A 44 -1.85 2.06 -1.02
CA GLY A 44 -2.22 2.73 -2.27
C GLY A 44 -3.07 1.89 -3.22
N ARG A 45 -3.39 0.63 -2.91
CA ARG A 45 -4.07 -0.33 -3.81
C ARG A 45 -3.42 -0.43 -5.20
N ASN A 46 -2.09 -0.42 -5.25
CA ASN A 46 -1.29 -0.32 -6.49
C ASN A 46 -1.59 0.91 -7.38
N HIS A 47 -2.31 1.91 -6.86
CA HIS A 47 -2.55 3.16 -7.57
C HIS A 47 -1.43 4.17 -7.24
N PRO A 48 -0.77 4.78 -8.26
CA PRO A 48 0.44 5.57 -8.05
C PRO A 48 0.22 6.76 -7.11
N ILE A 49 -0.93 7.43 -7.18
CA ILE A 49 -1.25 8.56 -6.30
C ILE A 49 -1.41 8.11 -4.85
N GLY A 50 -2.06 6.97 -4.61
CA GLY A 50 -2.24 6.42 -3.26
C GLY A 50 -0.91 5.96 -2.67
N MET A 51 -0.05 5.37 -3.51
CA MET A 51 1.31 4.99 -3.12
C MET A 51 2.18 6.20 -2.77
N ALA A 52 2.07 7.31 -3.50
CA ALA A 52 2.82 8.53 -3.20
C ALA A 52 2.44 9.11 -1.81
N LEU A 53 1.14 9.15 -1.50
CA LEU A 53 0.66 9.59 -0.18
C LEU A 53 1.09 8.61 0.93
N GLY A 54 1.02 7.30 0.67
CA GLY A 54 1.48 6.28 1.61
C GLY A 54 2.98 6.35 1.89
N ALA A 55 3.80 6.57 0.85
CA ALA A 55 5.23 6.75 0.98
C ALA A 55 5.58 8.02 1.78
N LEU A 56 4.82 9.11 1.59
CA LEU A 56 4.99 10.33 2.37
C LEU A 56 4.70 10.10 3.86
N LEU A 57 3.60 9.41 4.17
CA LEU A 57 3.25 9.04 5.55
C LEU A 57 4.36 8.21 6.20
N PHE A 58 4.81 7.14 5.54
CA PHE A 58 5.89 6.30 6.03
C PHE A 58 7.18 7.09 6.22
N GLY A 59 7.53 7.97 5.28
CA GLY A 59 8.70 8.83 5.38
C GLY A 59 8.66 9.79 6.58
N ILE A 60 7.50 10.38 6.89
CA ILE A 60 7.32 11.22 8.09
C ILE A 60 7.47 10.38 9.36
N MET A 61 6.89 9.19 9.39
CA MET A 61 6.98 8.28 10.54
C MET A 61 8.42 7.81 10.79
N ASP A 62 9.17 7.45 9.75
CA ASP A 62 10.58 7.07 9.87
C ASP A 62 11.43 8.22 10.41
N ARG A 63 11.10 9.47 10.07
CA ARG A 63 11.74 10.65 10.66
C ARG A 63 11.37 10.83 12.12
N ALA A 64 10.10 10.62 12.48
CA ALA A 64 9.65 10.68 13.86
C ALA A 64 10.32 9.59 14.73
N ALA A 65 10.51 8.38 14.20
CA ALA A 65 11.24 7.30 14.88
C ALA A 65 12.65 7.70 15.26
N LEU A 66 13.36 8.39 14.36
CA LEU A 66 14.71 8.89 14.61
C LEU A 66 14.74 9.90 15.76
N VAL A 67 13.74 10.79 15.85
CA VAL A 67 13.64 11.78 16.94
C VAL A 67 13.32 11.10 18.26
N LEU A 68 12.35 10.18 18.28
CA LEU A 68 11.98 9.40 19.47
C LEU A 68 13.18 8.63 20.05
N LYS A 69 14.01 8.05 19.17
CA LYS A 69 15.23 7.35 19.55
C LYS A 69 16.22 8.24 20.29
N LEU A 70 16.32 9.52 19.93
CA LEU A 70 17.16 10.49 20.63
C LEU A 70 16.62 10.86 22.01
N GLU A 71 15.32 10.76 22.20
CA GLU A 71 14.63 10.99 23.49
C GLU A 71 14.58 9.73 24.38
N GLY A 72 15.19 8.62 23.95
CA GLY A 72 15.22 7.36 24.69
C GLY A 72 13.95 6.51 24.54
N ILE A 73 13.06 6.87 23.62
CA ILE A 73 11.84 6.11 23.30
C ILE A 73 12.16 5.06 22.21
N PRO A 74 11.75 3.79 22.39
CA PRO A 74 12.01 2.74 21.40
C PRO A 74 11.32 3.02 20.05
N GLU A 75 12.06 2.83 18.94
CA GLU A 75 11.58 3.08 17.57
C GLU A 75 10.54 2.05 17.09
N GLU A 76 10.44 0.93 17.79
CA GLU A 76 9.49 -0.16 17.56
C GLU A 76 8.03 0.31 17.67
N ILE A 77 7.76 1.35 18.47
CA ILE A 77 6.43 1.96 18.59
C ILE A 77 5.97 2.47 17.22
N VAL A 78 6.86 3.12 16.47
CA VAL A 78 6.55 3.64 15.14
C VAL A 78 6.26 2.50 14.17
N VAL A 79 7.03 1.42 14.23
CA VAL A 79 6.83 0.23 13.39
C VAL A 79 5.48 -0.43 13.67
N ILE A 80 5.09 -0.53 14.95
CA ILE A 80 3.78 -1.06 15.34
C ILE A 80 2.66 -0.17 14.78
N ILE A 81 2.78 1.15 14.91
CA ILE A 81 1.78 2.10 14.38
C ILE A 81 1.69 2.00 12.85
N GLN A 82 2.81 1.92 12.13
CA GLN A 82 2.82 1.69 10.68
C GLN A 82 2.05 0.41 10.32
N GLY A 83 2.27 -0.69 11.06
CA GLY A 83 1.54 -1.94 10.88
C GLY A 83 0.04 -1.81 11.13
N VAL A 84 -0.36 -1.12 12.21
CA VAL A 84 -1.77 -0.86 12.53
C VAL A 84 -2.44 -0.02 11.44
N ILE A 85 -1.76 1.01 10.92
CA ILE A 85 -2.28 1.83 9.81
C ILE A 85 -2.54 0.98 8.57
N VAL A 86 -1.59 0.13 8.21
CA VAL A 86 -1.72 -0.78 7.06
C VAL A 86 -2.93 -1.70 7.25
N LEU A 87 -3.05 -2.33 8.42
CA LEU A 87 -4.19 -3.19 8.73
C LEU A 87 -5.52 -2.43 8.69
N ALA A 88 -5.59 -1.25 9.32
CA ALA A 88 -6.80 -0.44 9.35
C ALA A 88 -7.26 -0.07 7.93
N VAL A 89 -6.32 0.34 7.08
CA VAL A 89 -6.61 0.71 5.70
C VAL A 89 -7.04 -0.50 4.87
N VAL A 90 -6.30 -1.61 4.96
CA VAL A 90 -6.63 -2.85 4.23
C VAL A 90 -8.02 -3.33 4.62
N ILE A 91 -8.33 -3.36 5.92
CA ILE A 91 -9.65 -3.77 6.43
C ILE A 91 -10.73 -2.81 5.94
N ALA A 92 -10.54 -1.49 6.06
CA ALA A 92 -11.52 -0.50 5.61
C ALA A 92 -11.83 -0.65 4.11
N TYR A 93 -10.80 -0.80 3.28
CA TYR A 93 -10.98 -1.01 1.84
C TYR A 93 -11.63 -2.35 1.50
N GLU A 94 -11.24 -3.43 2.18
CA GLU A 94 -11.81 -4.75 1.95
C GLU A 94 -13.31 -4.77 2.31
N ILE A 95 -13.68 -4.10 3.41
CA ILE A 95 -15.08 -3.92 3.79
C ILE A 95 -15.78 -3.13 2.68
N VAL A 96 -15.33 -1.93 2.32
CA VAL A 96 -15.98 -1.13 1.27
C VAL A 96 -16.12 -1.90 -0.05
N GLY A 97 -15.07 -2.61 -0.47
CA GLY A 97 -15.07 -3.43 -1.68
C GLY A 97 -16.10 -4.56 -1.64
N ARG A 98 -16.19 -5.30 -0.52
CA ARG A 98 -17.20 -6.36 -0.33
C ARG A 98 -18.62 -5.81 -0.35
N TRP A 99 -18.84 -4.62 0.20
CA TRP A 99 -20.14 -3.98 0.21
C TRP A 99 -20.58 -3.55 -1.19
N ILE A 100 -19.66 -3.00 -1.99
CA ILE A 100 -19.93 -2.60 -3.38
C ILE A 100 -20.23 -3.85 -4.23
N ALA A 101 -19.40 -4.88 -4.15
CA ALA A 101 -19.59 -6.11 -4.93
C ALA A 101 -20.94 -6.78 -4.65
N LYS A 102 -21.39 -6.78 -3.38
CA LYS A 102 -22.72 -7.30 -3.03
C LYS A 102 -23.88 -6.52 -3.64
N ARG A 103 -23.71 -5.21 -3.89
CA ARG A 103 -24.74 -4.38 -4.52
C ARG A 103 -24.85 -4.67 -6.02
N GLU A 104 -23.73 -4.84 -6.70
CA GLU A 104 -23.69 -5.18 -8.12
C GLU A 104 -24.33 -6.54 -8.40
N VAL A 105 -24.06 -7.54 -7.55
CA VAL A 105 -24.67 -8.88 -7.69
C VAL A 105 -26.19 -8.84 -7.47
N ARG A 106 -26.67 -8.05 -6.49
CA ARG A 106 -28.12 -7.91 -6.24
C ARG A 106 -28.83 -7.20 -7.40
N ALA A 107 -28.24 -6.12 -7.91
CA ALA A 107 -28.80 -5.40 -9.06
C ALA A 107 -28.84 -6.28 -10.32
N ALA A 108 -27.83 -7.13 -10.54
CA ALA A 108 -27.81 -8.07 -11.66
C ALA A 108 -28.85 -9.20 -11.50
N ALA A 109 -29.06 -9.73 -10.29
CA ALA A 109 -30.07 -10.75 -10.02
C ALA A 109 -31.50 -10.20 -10.26
N GLU A 110 -31.79 -8.99 -9.77
CA GLU A 110 -33.09 -8.33 -9.98
C GLU A 110 -33.37 -8.07 -11.48
N ALA A 111 -32.34 -7.74 -12.27
CA ALA A 111 -32.48 -7.53 -13.71
C ALA A 111 -32.77 -8.83 -14.48
N LEU A 112 -32.25 -9.97 -14.05
CA LEU A 112 -32.51 -11.28 -14.68
C LEU A 112 -33.93 -11.78 -14.37
N GLU A 113 -34.39 -11.62 -13.13
CA GLU A 113 -35.76 -12.00 -12.74
C GLU A 113 -36.82 -11.24 -13.55
N HIS A 114 -36.58 -9.96 -13.87
CA HIS A 114 -37.50 -9.17 -14.71
C HIS A 114 -37.54 -9.63 -16.18
N LEU A 115 -36.44 -10.20 -16.70
CA LEU A 115 -36.38 -10.71 -18.07
C LEU A 115 -37.04 -12.09 -18.19
N GLU A 116 -36.87 -12.94 -17.18
CA GLU A 116 -37.51 -14.27 -17.12
C GLU A 116 -39.03 -14.15 -16.93
N GLY A 117 -39.48 -13.28 -16.02
CA GLY A 117 -40.91 -13.03 -15.81
C GLY A 117 -41.61 -12.41 -17.03
N GLY A 118 -40.91 -11.57 -17.81
CA GLY A 118 -41.44 -11.03 -19.06
C GLY A 118 -41.56 -12.08 -20.17
N ALA A 119 -40.64 -13.05 -20.21
CA ALA A 119 -40.67 -14.15 -21.18
C ALA A 119 -41.78 -15.16 -20.88
N GLU A 120 -42.08 -15.43 -19.60
CA GLU A 120 -43.12 -16.37 -19.18
C GLU A 120 -44.55 -15.84 -19.41
N VAL A 121 -44.74 -14.51 -19.36
CA VAL A 121 -46.06 -13.86 -19.61
C VAL A 121 -46.36 -13.71 -21.11
N ALA A 122 -45.35 -13.80 -21.97
CA ALA A 122 -45.48 -13.69 -23.42
C ALA A 122 -45.68 -15.04 -24.14
N ALA A 123 -45.58 -16.17 -23.42
CA ALA A 123 -45.78 -17.53 -23.91
C ALA A 123 -47.20 -18.04 -23.61
#